data_AF-A0A9W8JMQ2-F1
#
_entry.id   AF-A0A9W8JMQ2-F1
#
_cell.length_a   1.000
_cell.length_b   1.000
_cell.length_c   1.000
_cell.angle_alpha   90.00
_cell.angle_beta   90.00
_cell.angle_gamma   90.00
#
_symmetry.space_group_name_H-M   'P 1'
#
loop_
_entity.id
_entity.type
_entity.pdbx_description
1 polymer ?
#
loop_
_entity_poly.entity_id
_entity_poly.type
_entity_poly.pdbx_seq_one_letter_code
_entity_poly.pdbx_strand_id
1 'polypeptide(L)'
;MRYKFLAVVVLLLSISGFNAATNFTQCLEQVQNGAFGTGKIGATDNHGNILEDVKQATGLTYGLCVMACGSGPSPFRWTVFSQRFSSWLLPWLALVSQLPFGPKDRLDNLKSVLLTIGSPMLAAYSLALTVLNGRWIARQFSKHNYPNIRNAVRVLSSLQQAPLRVTNEDALLASLIVLPHNDEWWRELIEWLAYPHTWSISAATSIAWVVVAYLFIVIGFLMEDVTRFTAHGQESLWLWLLPIAIGWLQLSPKCDEVRVRSAVERANKIAYTPTGTHPVLVQEHTEQRAIYLAFSEGDEDDDVLRRDERVTAPIYSYARFLPWVQAVERVLETFEVVSGRYRRHESVDPDITG
;
A
#
# COMPACT_ATOMS: atom_id res chain seq x y z
N MET A 1 5.37 -11.86 -28.79
CA MET A 1 4.50 -11.91 -27.58
C MET A 1 3.62 -13.17 -27.55
N ARG A 2 3.01 -13.59 -28.67
CA ARG A 2 2.18 -14.82 -28.77
C ARG A 2 2.90 -16.13 -28.38
N TYR A 3 4.16 -16.29 -28.79
CA TYR A 3 4.96 -17.50 -28.50
C TYR A 3 5.37 -17.63 -27.02
N LYS A 4 5.54 -16.49 -26.32
CA LYS A 4 5.84 -16.48 -24.87
C LYS A 4 4.62 -16.86 -24.05
N PHE A 5 3.42 -16.44 -24.48
CA PHE A 5 2.16 -16.84 -23.86
C PHE A 5 1.87 -18.34 -24.08
N LEU A 6 2.13 -18.84 -25.30
CA LEU A 6 1.99 -20.26 -25.62
C LEU A 6 2.96 -21.13 -24.79
N ALA A 7 4.21 -20.67 -24.60
CA ALA A 7 5.20 -21.37 -23.78
C ALA A 7 4.76 -21.45 -22.30
N VAL A 8 4.17 -20.38 -21.73
CA VAL A 8 3.64 -20.40 -20.36
C VAL A 8 2.45 -21.35 -20.22
N VAL A 9 1.55 -21.38 -21.21
CA VAL A 9 0.41 -22.32 -21.22
C VAL A 9 0.88 -23.77 -21.35
N VAL A 10 1.87 -24.04 -22.22
CA VAL A 10 2.47 -25.38 -22.35
C VAL A 10 3.22 -25.77 -21.07
N LEU A 11 3.95 -24.86 -20.43
CA LEU A 11 4.63 -25.12 -19.15
C LEU A 11 3.63 -25.43 -18.03
N LEU A 12 2.51 -24.72 -17.96
CA LEU A 12 1.43 -24.96 -16.99
C LEU A 12 0.69 -26.29 -17.25
N LEU A 13 0.52 -26.68 -18.51
CA LEU A 13 -0.07 -27.98 -18.90
C LEU A 13 0.88 -29.16 -18.69
N SER A 14 2.20 -28.92 -18.58
CA SER A 14 3.22 -29.97 -18.42
C SER A 14 3.38 -30.46 -16.98
N ILE A 15 2.74 -29.82 -16.00
CA ILE A 15 2.89 -30.13 -14.56
C ILE A 15 1.93 -31.26 -14.09
N SER A 16 1.03 -31.74 -14.95
CA SER A 16 0.18 -32.89 -14.63
C SER A 16 0.95 -34.22 -14.76
N GLY A 17 1.87 -34.46 -13.82
CA GLY A 17 2.39 -35.79 -13.56
C GLY A 17 1.29 -36.69 -13.01
N PHE A 18 0.89 -37.70 -13.78
CA PHE A 18 0.01 -38.78 -13.34
C PHE A 18 0.75 -39.65 -12.30
N ASN A 19 0.86 -39.18 -11.07
CA ASN A 19 1.12 -40.06 -9.95
C ASN A 19 -0.18 -40.80 -9.62
N ALA A 20 -0.10 -42.10 -9.33
CA ALA A 20 -1.24 -42.86 -8.83
C ALA A 20 -1.80 -42.17 -7.58
N ALA A 21 -2.96 -41.54 -7.73
CA ALA A 21 -3.56 -40.74 -6.68
C ALA A 21 -4.23 -41.66 -5.66
N THR A 22 -3.95 -41.44 -4.38
CA THR A 22 -4.46 -42.27 -3.29
C THR A 22 -5.69 -41.62 -2.65
N ASN A 23 -6.82 -42.32 -2.63
CA ASN A 23 -8.00 -41.85 -1.90
C ASN A 23 -7.88 -42.21 -0.42
N PHE A 24 -7.39 -41.26 0.39
CA PHE A 24 -7.19 -41.46 1.83
C PHE A 24 -8.49 -41.73 2.60
N THR A 25 -9.63 -41.20 2.15
CA THR A 25 -10.94 -41.49 2.78
C THR A 25 -11.30 -42.96 2.60
N GLN A 26 -11.14 -43.48 1.38
CA GLN A 26 -11.39 -44.89 1.08
C GLN A 26 -10.37 -45.80 1.78
N CYS A 27 -9.10 -45.37 1.89
CA CYS A 27 -8.09 -46.11 2.64
C CYS A 27 -8.44 -46.19 4.14
N LEU A 28 -8.84 -45.08 4.76
CA LEU A 28 -9.26 -45.06 6.16
C LEU A 28 -10.46 -46.00 6.38
N GLU A 29 -11.44 -45.99 5.47
CA GLU A 29 -12.59 -46.90 5.52
C GLU A 29 -12.18 -48.37 5.40
N GLN A 30 -11.20 -48.68 4.55
CA GLN A 30 -10.63 -50.04 4.45
C GLN A 30 -9.91 -50.46 5.74
N VAL A 31 -9.19 -49.54 6.39
CA VAL A 31 -8.58 -49.82 7.69
C VAL A 31 -9.66 -50.04 8.76
N GLN A 32 -10.68 -49.19 8.84
CA GLN A 32 -11.83 -49.35 9.75
C GLN A 32 -12.58 -50.67 9.54
N ASN A 33 -12.66 -51.14 8.30
CA ASN A 33 -13.26 -52.42 7.94
C ASN A 33 -12.35 -53.65 8.23
N GLY A 34 -11.15 -53.43 8.78
CA GLY A 34 -10.23 -54.49 9.19
C GLY A 34 -9.42 -55.11 8.06
N ALA A 35 -9.33 -54.48 6.88
CA ALA A 35 -8.62 -55.02 5.72
C ALA A 35 -7.10 -55.20 5.95
N PHE A 36 -6.55 -54.50 6.94
CA PHE A 36 -5.12 -54.52 7.29
C PHE A 36 -4.85 -55.14 8.67
N GLY A 37 -5.83 -55.86 9.23
CA GLY A 37 -5.78 -56.49 10.55
C GLY A 37 -6.65 -55.78 11.60
N THR A 38 -6.78 -56.41 12.76
CA THR A 38 -7.52 -55.90 13.93
C THR A 38 -6.58 -55.83 15.14
N GLY A 39 -6.83 -54.92 16.09
CA GLY A 39 -5.98 -54.71 17.26
C GLY A 39 -5.06 -53.49 17.12
N LYS A 40 -3.95 -53.45 17.88
CA LYS A 40 -3.01 -52.30 17.93
C LYS A 40 -2.10 -52.22 16.71
N ILE A 41 -2.69 -52.09 15.53
CA ILE A 41 -1.98 -52.00 14.24
C ILE A 41 -1.53 -50.57 13.91
N GLY A 42 -1.79 -49.60 14.79
CA GLY A 42 -1.45 -48.19 14.59
C GLY A 42 -2.60 -47.32 14.08
N ALA A 43 -3.85 -47.78 14.23
CA ALA A 43 -5.05 -46.95 14.06
C ALA A 43 -5.29 -46.11 15.33
N THR A 44 -5.63 -44.83 15.19
CA THR A 44 -5.62 -43.88 16.31
C THR A 44 -6.93 -43.09 16.45
N ASP A 45 -7.18 -42.60 17.66
CA ASP A 45 -8.20 -41.59 17.94
C ASP A 45 -7.71 -40.16 17.63
N ASN A 46 -8.55 -39.15 17.88
CA ASN A 46 -8.23 -37.73 17.71
C ASN A 46 -7.11 -37.22 18.64
N HIS A 47 -6.75 -37.99 19.67
CA HIS A 47 -5.67 -37.67 20.60
C HIS A 47 -4.35 -38.40 20.24
N GLY A 48 -4.36 -39.22 19.18
CA GLY A 48 -3.20 -40.01 18.76
C GLY A 48 -3.00 -41.31 19.54
N ASN A 49 -3.97 -41.74 20.35
CA ASN A 49 -3.89 -43.01 21.08
C ASN A 49 -4.18 -44.17 20.14
N ILE A 50 -3.36 -45.22 20.18
CA ILE A 50 -3.57 -46.43 19.37
C ILE A 50 -4.74 -47.23 19.93
N LEU A 51 -5.76 -47.44 19.10
CA LEU A 51 -6.98 -48.16 19.46
C LEU A 51 -6.83 -49.67 19.19
N GLU A 52 -7.51 -50.48 20.00
CA GLU A 52 -7.66 -51.92 19.75
C GLU A 52 -8.82 -52.20 18.78
N ASP A 53 -9.93 -51.46 18.91
CA ASP A 53 -11.03 -51.48 17.96
C ASP A 53 -10.78 -50.48 16.83
N VAL A 54 -10.34 -51.02 15.70
CA VAL A 54 -10.01 -50.24 14.50
C VAL A 54 -11.24 -49.57 13.89
N LYS A 55 -12.46 -50.05 14.19
CA LYS A 55 -13.72 -49.46 13.68
C LYS A 55 -13.96 -48.04 14.19
N GLN A 56 -13.40 -47.71 15.36
CA GLN A 56 -13.55 -46.38 15.98
C GLN A 56 -12.40 -45.43 15.63
N ALA A 57 -11.47 -45.85 14.76
CA ALA A 57 -10.32 -45.04 14.41
C ALA A 57 -10.74 -43.81 13.60
N THR A 58 -10.32 -42.63 14.07
CA THR A 58 -10.49 -41.36 13.35
C THR A 58 -9.20 -40.90 12.66
N GLY A 59 -8.08 -41.58 12.94
CA GLY A 59 -6.79 -41.34 12.31
C GLY A 59 -5.92 -42.60 12.25
N LEU A 60 -4.73 -42.45 11.66
CA LEU A 60 -3.76 -43.51 11.46
C LEU A 60 -2.36 -42.97 11.78
N THR A 61 -1.51 -43.79 12.38
CA THR A 61 -0.07 -43.49 12.45
C THR A 61 0.51 -43.38 11.03
N TYR A 62 1.52 -42.53 10.84
CA TYR A 62 2.14 -42.33 9.53
C TYR A 62 2.68 -43.65 8.93
N GLY A 63 3.28 -44.52 9.74
CA GLY A 63 3.76 -45.82 9.30
C GLY A 63 2.66 -46.73 8.74
N LEU A 64 1.50 -46.79 9.43
CA LEU A 64 0.34 -47.53 8.94
C LEU A 64 -0.26 -46.88 7.69
N CYS A 65 -0.30 -45.54 7.62
CA CYS A 65 -0.78 -44.82 6.45
C CYS A 65 0.05 -45.12 5.20
N VAL A 66 1.39 -45.09 5.30
CA VAL A 66 2.26 -45.42 4.15
C VAL A 66 2.14 -46.89 3.77
N MET A 67 1.95 -47.79 4.74
CA MET A 67 1.76 -49.23 4.47
C MET A 67 0.41 -49.53 3.80
N ALA A 68 -0.68 -48.96 4.31
CA ALA A 68 -2.04 -49.25 3.88
C ALA A 68 -2.46 -48.41 2.67
N CYS A 69 -2.08 -47.13 2.64
CA CYS A 69 -2.49 -46.18 1.62
C CYS A 69 -1.37 -45.87 0.62
N GLY A 70 -0.12 -46.19 0.91
CA GLY A 70 1.03 -45.82 0.09
C GLY A 70 1.54 -44.40 0.35
N SER A 71 2.60 -44.02 -0.35
CA SER A 71 3.24 -42.69 -0.25
C SER A 71 2.77 -41.70 -1.34
N GLY A 72 1.70 -42.03 -2.06
CA GLY A 72 1.19 -41.22 -3.17
C GLY A 72 0.42 -39.99 -2.70
N PRO A 73 0.34 -38.92 -3.51
CA PRO A 73 -0.48 -37.76 -3.18
C PRO A 73 -1.99 -38.07 -3.28
N SER A 74 -2.80 -37.31 -2.54
CA SER A 74 -4.25 -37.31 -2.71
C SER A 74 -4.64 -36.90 -4.13
N PRO A 75 -5.75 -37.42 -4.71
CA PRO A 75 -6.25 -36.94 -5.98
C PRO A 75 -6.52 -35.44 -5.91
N PHE A 76 -6.04 -34.72 -6.92
CA PHE A 76 -6.35 -33.32 -7.08
C PHE A 76 -7.84 -33.15 -7.43
N ARG A 77 -8.58 -32.51 -6.52
CA ARG A 77 -10.01 -32.24 -6.71
C ARG A 77 -10.20 -30.82 -7.23
N TRP A 78 -10.32 -30.67 -8.54
CA TRP A 78 -10.50 -29.36 -9.19
C TRP A 78 -11.65 -28.56 -8.59
N THR A 79 -12.78 -29.22 -8.27
CA THR A 79 -13.96 -28.54 -7.69
C THR A 79 -13.68 -27.91 -6.32
N VAL A 80 -12.92 -28.60 -5.47
CA VAL A 80 -12.53 -28.08 -4.14
C VAL A 80 -11.51 -26.95 -4.31
N PHE A 81 -10.53 -27.14 -5.20
CA PHE A 81 -9.53 -26.11 -5.49
C PHE A 81 -10.18 -24.85 -6.05
N SER A 82 -11.01 -24.96 -7.08
CA SER A 82 -11.61 -23.81 -7.77
C SER A 82 -12.56 -23.05 -6.85
N GLN A 83 -13.37 -23.77 -6.05
CA GLN A 83 -14.26 -23.14 -5.07
C GLN A 83 -13.46 -22.34 -4.03
N ARG A 84 -12.42 -22.93 -3.43
CA ARG A 84 -11.58 -22.24 -2.45
C ARG A 84 -10.80 -21.09 -3.07
N PHE A 85 -10.22 -21.31 -4.24
CA PHE A 85 -9.47 -20.31 -4.97
C PHE A 85 -10.35 -19.10 -5.34
N SER A 86 -11.57 -19.32 -5.83
CA SER A 86 -12.51 -18.24 -6.15
C SER A 86 -13.01 -17.50 -4.90
N SER A 87 -13.27 -18.22 -3.80
CA SER A 87 -13.69 -17.61 -2.53
C SER A 87 -12.65 -16.66 -1.95
N TRP A 88 -11.36 -16.95 -2.18
CA TRP A 88 -10.26 -16.10 -1.77
C TRP A 88 -9.94 -15.01 -2.80
N LEU A 89 -9.87 -15.35 -4.09
CA LEU A 89 -9.39 -14.45 -5.15
C LEU A 89 -10.38 -13.32 -5.46
N LEU A 90 -11.69 -13.59 -5.49
CA LEU A 90 -12.67 -12.59 -5.93
C LEU A 90 -12.80 -11.40 -4.97
N PRO A 91 -12.97 -11.59 -3.65
CA PRO A 91 -13.00 -10.46 -2.71
C PRO A 91 -11.68 -9.69 -2.72
N TRP A 92 -10.59 -10.42 -2.87
CA TRP A 92 -9.26 -9.85 -2.95
C TRP A 92 -9.08 -8.97 -4.20
N LEU A 93 -9.51 -9.42 -5.38
CA LEU A 93 -9.40 -8.64 -6.62
C LEU A 93 -10.28 -7.40 -6.54
N ALA A 94 -11.47 -7.53 -5.94
CA ALA A 94 -12.36 -6.42 -5.70
C ALA A 94 -11.70 -5.36 -4.82
N LEU A 95 -11.08 -5.73 -3.70
CA LEU A 95 -10.42 -4.78 -2.79
C LEU A 95 -9.14 -4.17 -3.39
N VAL A 96 -8.28 -4.98 -4.00
CA VAL A 96 -7.02 -4.49 -4.60
C VAL A 96 -7.31 -3.52 -5.73
N SER A 97 -8.38 -3.73 -6.51
CA SER A 97 -8.78 -2.80 -7.57
C SER A 97 -9.17 -1.41 -7.07
N GLN A 98 -9.48 -1.26 -5.77
CA GLN A 98 -9.79 0.04 -5.16
C GLN A 98 -8.57 0.76 -4.60
N LEU A 99 -7.42 0.09 -4.54
CA LEU A 99 -6.21 0.71 -4.02
C LEU A 99 -5.70 1.77 -5.01
N PRO A 100 -5.30 2.95 -4.53
CA PRO A 100 -4.81 4.01 -5.39
C PRO A 100 -3.36 3.70 -5.77
N PHE A 101 -3.15 3.47 -7.07
CA PHE A 101 -1.84 3.29 -7.67
C PHE A 101 -1.47 4.53 -8.48
N GLY A 102 -0.24 5.00 -8.30
CA GLY A 102 0.25 6.22 -8.92
C GLY A 102 0.82 5.96 -10.31
N PRO A 103 0.20 6.44 -11.40
CA PRO A 103 0.70 6.22 -12.76
C PRO A 103 2.04 6.93 -12.98
N LYS A 104 3.14 6.19 -12.86
CA LYS A 104 4.43 6.49 -13.51
C LYS A 104 4.58 5.65 -14.77
N ASP A 105 4.49 4.33 -14.60
CA ASP A 105 4.53 3.32 -15.66
C ASP A 105 3.62 2.12 -15.33
N ARG A 106 3.06 1.47 -16.35
CA ARG A 106 2.16 0.30 -16.15
C ARG A 106 2.85 -0.85 -15.41
N LEU A 107 4.17 -1.01 -15.58
CA LEU A 107 4.95 -2.04 -14.90
C LEU A 107 5.19 -1.70 -13.42
N ASP A 108 5.38 -0.42 -13.09
CA ASP A 108 5.58 0.00 -11.70
C ASP A 108 4.26 -0.05 -10.91
N ASN A 109 3.12 0.14 -11.57
CA ASN A 109 1.81 -0.17 -10.99
C ASN A 109 1.67 -1.66 -10.68
N LEU A 110 2.09 -2.55 -11.58
CA LEU A 110 2.06 -3.99 -11.32
C LEU A 110 2.96 -4.37 -10.14
N LYS A 111 4.16 -3.80 -10.04
CA LYS A 111 5.04 -3.99 -8.88
C LYS A 111 4.39 -3.50 -7.59
N SER A 112 3.78 -2.31 -7.61
CA SER A 112 3.07 -1.75 -6.45
C SER A 112 1.94 -2.66 -5.98
N VAL A 113 1.17 -3.21 -6.91
CA VAL A 113 0.14 -4.22 -6.66
C VAL A 113 0.76 -5.46 -6.01
N LEU A 114 1.75 -6.07 -6.66
CA LEU A 114 2.43 -7.27 -6.16
C LEU A 114 3.07 -7.06 -4.78
N LEU A 115 3.63 -5.88 -4.51
CA LEU A 115 4.21 -5.52 -3.23
C LEU A 115 3.14 -5.37 -2.14
N THR A 116 1.99 -4.76 -2.47
CA THR A 116 0.86 -4.61 -1.54
C THR A 116 0.29 -5.96 -1.14
N ILE A 117 0.23 -6.87 -2.11
CA ILE A 117 -0.26 -8.23 -1.94
C ILE A 117 0.73 -9.07 -1.14
N GLY A 118 2.00 -9.03 -1.55
CA GLY A 118 3.05 -9.84 -0.97
C GLY A 118 3.44 -9.38 0.43
N SER A 119 3.20 -8.11 0.76
CA SER A 119 3.50 -7.54 2.07
C SER A 119 2.35 -6.70 2.62
N PRO A 120 1.35 -7.37 3.22
CA PRO A 120 0.24 -6.73 3.93
C PRO A 120 0.70 -5.72 4.99
N MET A 121 1.74 -6.12 5.73
CA MET A 121 2.30 -5.34 6.81
C MET A 121 2.94 -4.05 6.31
N LEU A 122 3.60 -4.09 5.15
CA LEU A 122 4.18 -2.90 4.53
C LEU A 122 3.09 -1.91 4.08
N ALA A 123 2.00 -2.40 3.50
CA ALA A 123 0.88 -1.55 3.11
C ALA A 123 0.21 -0.89 4.33
N ALA A 124 0.04 -1.64 5.43
CA ALA A 124 -0.46 -1.11 6.69
C ALA A 124 0.51 -0.12 7.34
N TYR A 125 1.82 -0.40 7.30
CA TYR A 125 2.85 0.48 7.81
C TYR A 125 2.89 1.81 7.05
N SER A 126 2.86 1.78 5.71
CA SER A 126 2.82 2.98 4.87
C SER A 126 1.54 3.80 5.07
N LEU A 127 0.40 3.14 5.30
CA LEU A 127 -0.83 3.81 5.72
C LEU A 127 -0.65 4.55 7.04
N ALA A 128 -0.12 3.86 8.06
CA ALA A 128 0.11 4.42 9.38
C ALA A 128 1.06 5.62 9.31
N LEU A 129 2.15 5.53 8.54
CA LEU A 129 3.05 6.66 8.28
C LEU A 129 2.32 7.85 7.65
N THR A 130 1.42 7.61 6.70
CA THR A 130 0.62 8.68 6.08
C THR A 130 -0.24 9.41 7.12
N VAL A 131 -0.94 8.67 7.97
CA VAL A 131 -1.77 9.25 9.03
C VAL A 131 -0.93 9.98 10.08
N LEU A 132 0.16 9.36 10.54
CA LEU A 132 1.01 9.90 11.60
C LEU A 132 1.74 11.16 11.15
N ASN A 133 2.25 11.19 9.91
CA ASN A 133 2.89 12.37 9.34
C ASN A 133 1.93 13.55 9.21
N GLY A 134 0.69 13.30 8.74
CA GLY A 134 -0.35 14.34 8.69
C GLY A 134 -0.67 14.92 10.07
N ARG A 135 -0.71 14.08 11.12
CA ARG A 135 -0.87 14.54 12.51
C ARG A 135 0.35 15.29 13.03
N TRP A 136 1.55 14.81 12.69
CA TRP A 136 2.81 15.40 13.13
C TRP A 136 3.00 16.81 12.56
N ILE A 137 2.81 17.00 11.25
CA ILE A 137 2.97 18.31 10.61
C ILE A 137 1.97 19.34 11.17
N ALA A 138 0.70 18.95 11.33
CA ALA A 138 -0.31 19.83 11.91
C ALA A 138 0.07 20.28 13.33
N ARG A 139 0.64 19.38 14.14
CA ARG A 139 1.11 19.70 15.50
C ARG A 139 2.32 20.63 15.48
N GLN A 140 3.31 20.40 14.63
CA GLN A 140 4.50 21.26 14.60
C GLN A 140 4.15 22.68 14.18
N PHE A 141 3.41 22.83 13.08
CA PHE A 141 3.03 24.15 12.58
C PHE A 141 2.05 24.89 13.49
N SER A 142 1.25 24.20 14.31
CA SER A 142 0.33 24.84 15.27
C SER A 142 1.02 25.69 16.35
N LYS A 143 2.33 25.52 16.56
CA LYS A 143 3.13 26.29 17.53
C LYS A 143 3.47 27.69 17.02
N HIS A 144 3.43 27.90 15.72
CA HIS A 144 3.83 29.13 15.06
C HIS A 144 2.60 29.92 14.63
N ASN A 145 2.73 31.25 14.58
CA ASN A 145 1.66 32.14 14.14
C ASN A 145 2.21 33.05 13.05
N TYR A 146 1.79 32.79 11.81
CA TYR A 146 2.17 33.55 10.62
C TYR A 146 1.08 33.33 9.54
N PRO A 147 0.82 34.33 8.68
CA PRO A 147 -0.03 34.14 7.50
C PRO A 147 0.43 32.93 6.67
N ASN A 148 -0.48 32.24 5.98
CA ASN A 148 -0.18 31.08 5.12
C ASN A 148 0.28 29.77 5.78
N ILE A 149 0.50 29.69 7.10
CA ILE A 149 0.84 28.42 7.77
C ILE A 149 -0.15 27.30 7.40
N ARG A 150 -1.45 27.62 7.37
CA ARG A 150 -2.50 26.65 7.01
C ARG A 150 -2.35 26.15 5.57
N ASN A 151 -1.92 27.02 4.66
CA ASN A 151 -1.71 26.67 3.27
C ASN A 151 -0.46 25.79 3.12
N ALA A 152 0.64 26.14 3.80
CA ALA A 152 1.85 25.34 3.84
C ALA A 152 1.60 23.92 4.37
N VAL A 153 0.89 23.78 5.49
CA VAL A 153 0.51 22.48 6.05
C VAL A 153 -0.30 21.65 5.04
N ARG A 154 -1.27 22.27 4.34
CA ARG A 154 -2.07 21.59 3.33
C ARG A 154 -1.24 21.12 2.13
N VAL A 155 -0.35 21.97 1.63
CA VAL A 155 0.55 21.63 0.51
C VAL A 155 1.48 20.50 0.90
N LEU A 156 2.22 20.64 2.01
CA LEU A 156 3.20 19.66 2.47
C LEU A 156 2.56 18.32 2.81
N SER A 157 1.37 18.33 3.42
CA SER A 157 0.60 17.11 3.68
C SER A 157 0.11 16.46 2.38
N SER A 158 -0.24 17.25 1.36
CA SER A 158 -0.68 16.73 0.06
C SER A 158 0.47 16.15 -0.76
N LEU A 159 1.69 16.69 -0.58
CA LEU A 159 2.90 16.26 -1.27
C LEU A 159 3.66 15.14 -0.55
N GLN A 160 3.11 14.58 0.54
CA GLN A 160 3.75 13.50 1.30
C GLN A 160 4.09 12.26 0.45
N GLN A 161 3.34 12.03 -0.62
CA GLN A 161 3.55 10.87 -1.49
C GLN A 161 4.39 11.17 -2.73
N ALA A 162 4.77 12.42 -2.92
CA ALA A 162 5.68 12.82 -3.97
C ALA A 162 7.12 12.88 -3.45
N PRO A 163 8.15 12.73 -4.32
CA PRO A 163 9.56 12.90 -3.96
C PRO A 163 9.88 14.39 -3.74
N LEU A 164 9.32 14.96 -2.68
CA LEU A 164 9.45 16.37 -2.32
C LEU A 164 10.90 16.71 -1.95
N ARG A 165 11.41 17.79 -2.54
CA ARG A 165 12.70 18.40 -2.18
C ARG A 165 12.51 19.89 -1.98
N VAL A 166 13.28 20.41 -1.02
CA VAL A 166 13.27 21.82 -0.63
C VAL A 166 14.70 22.31 -0.62
N THR A 167 14.97 23.36 -1.39
CA THR A 167 16.25 24.08 -1.35
C THR A 167 16.06 25.44 -0.68
N ASN A 168 17.11 25.90 -0.01
CA ASN A 168 17.20 27.24 0.55
C ASN A 168 18.31 28.06 -0.13
N GLU A 169 18.76 27.62 -1.29
CA GLU A 169 19.67 28.38 -2.15
C GLU A 169 19.04 29.73 -2.52
N ASP A 170 19.87 30.76 -2.61
CA ASP A 170 19.50 32.14 -2.98
C ASP A 170 18.30 32.72 -2.21
N ALA A 171 18.08 32.26 -0.97
CA ALA A 171 16.94 32.64 -0.15
C ALA A 171 15.57 32.38 -0.81
N LEU A 172 15.49 31.46 -1.78
CA LEU A 172 14.26 31.16 -2.53
C LEU A 172 13.13 30.66 -1.63
N LEU A 173 13.45 29.88 -0.59
CA LEU A 173 12.45 29.39 0.35
C LEU A 173 11.93 30.52 1.25
N ALA A 174 12.84 31.37 1.74
CA ALA A 174 12.47 32.52 2.55
C ALA A 174 11.60 33.49 1.73
N SER A 175 11.94 33.75 0.47
CA SER A 175 11.13 34.61 -0.41
C SER A 175 9.75 34.03 -0.67
N LEU A 176 9.65 32.72 -0.92
CA LEU A 176 8.37 32.02 -1.10
C LEU A 176 7.43 32.16 0.10
N ILE A 177 7.97 32.21 1.31
CA ILE A 177 7.20 32.28 2.56
C ILE A 177 6.87 33.73 2.94
N VAL A 178 7.81 34.66 2.73
CA VAL A 178 7.72 36.03 3.26
C VAL A 178 6.99 36.98 2.33
N LEU A 179 7.16 36.87 1.01
CA LEU A 179 6.59 37.82 0.05
C LEU A 179 5.07 37.60 -0.09
N PRO A 180 4.24 38.64 0.10
CA PRO A 180 2.78 38.53 -0.09
C PRO A 180 2.38 38.15 -1.53
N HIS A 181 3.21 38.49 -2.52
CA HIS A 181 2.99 38.10 -3.92
C HIS A 181 2.95 36.57 -4.10
N ASN A 182 3.63 35.84 -3.21
CA ASN A 182 3.66 34.37 -3.23
C ASN A 182 2.45 33.74 -2.52
N ASP A 183 1.52 34.52 -1.96
CA ASP A 183 0.26 33.98 -1.42
C ASP A 183 -0.55 33.28 -2.52
N GLU A 184 -0.50 33.81 -3.74
CA GLU A 184 -1.14 33.23 -4.91
C GLU A 184 -0.52 31.89 -5.30
N TRP A 185 0.80 31.74 -5.17
CA TRP A 185 1.50 30.47 -5.37
C TRP A 185 0.93 29.36 -4.48
N TRP A 186 0.76 29.65 -3.19
CA TRP A 186 0.20 28.68 -2.23
C TRP A 186 -1.24 28.31 -2.57
N ARG A 187 -2.04 29.29 -2.99
CA ARG A 187 -3.44 29.10 -3.35
C ARG A 187 -3.57 28.24 -4.61
N GLU A 188 -2.84 28.58 -5.67
CA GLU A 188 -2.88 27.87 -6.94
C GLU A 188 -2.42 26.41 -6.76
N LEU A 189 -1.35 26.18 -6.00
CA LEU A 189 -0.88 24.82 -5.73
C LEU A 189 -1.93 23.97 -4.99
N ILE A 190 -2.62 24.55 -4.00
CA ILE A 190 -3.70 23.85 -3.28
C ILE A 190 -4.85 23.50 -4.22
N GLU A 191 -5.23 24.42 -5.11
CA GLU A 191 -6.31 24.22 -6.06
C GLU A 191 -5.99 23.06 -7.03
N TRP A 192 -4.79 23.04 -7.61
CA TRP A 192 -4.38 21.96 -8.51
C TRP A 192 -4.20 20.61 -7.81
N LEU A 193 -3.79 20.62 -6.53
CA LEU A 193 -3.68 19.44 -5.68
C LEU A 193 -5.02 18.99 -5.08
N ALA A 194 -6.10 19.77 -5.20
CA ALA A 194 -7.43 19.37 -4.76
C ALA A 194 -7.97 18.26 -5.67
N TYR A 195 -8.08 17.04 -5.15
CA TYR A 195 -8.69 15.95 -5.92
C TYR A 195 -10.18 15.88 -5.57
N PRO A 196 -11.06 15.61 -6.54
CA PRO A 196 -12.39 15.15 -6.20
C PRO A 196 -12.28 13.88 -5.35
N HIS A 197 -13.19 13.74 -4.38
CA HIS A 197 -13.25 12.64 -3.42
C HIS A 197 -13.07 11.28 -4.11
N THR A 198 -12.16 10.43 -3.62
CA THR A 198 -11.85 9.13 -4.25
C THR A 198 -12.90 8.04 -4.01
N TRP A 199 -13.96 8.34 -3.24
CA TRP A 199 -15.13 7.48 -3.11
C TRP A 199 -15.90 7.44 -4.44
N SER A 200 -15.45 6.58 -5.35
CA SER A 200 -16.26 6.22 -6.50
C SER A 200 -17.41 5.33 -6.04
N ILE A 201 -18.57 5.44 -6.71
CA ILE A 201 -19.72 4.55 -6.46
C ILE A 201 -19.29 3.09 -6.64
N SER A 202 -18.38 2.83 -7.58
CA SER A 202 -17.77 1.50 -7.80
C SER A 202 -17.01 1.01 -6.57
N ALA A 203 -16.17 1.86 -5.95
CA ALA A 203 -15.43 1.51 -4.75
C ALA A 203 -16.34 1.23 -3.55
N ALA A 204 -17.36 2.06 -3.35
CA ALA A 204 -18.34 1.84 -2.28
C ALA A 204 -19.10 0.52 -2.47
N THR A 205 -19.54 0.25 -3.69
CA THR A 205 -20.33 -0.96 -4.03
C THR A 205 -19.48 -2.22 -3.92
N SER A 206 -18.21 -2.18 -4.35
CA SER A 206 -17.31 -3.34 -4.26
C SER A 206 -16.98 -3.67 -2.80
N ILE A 207 -16.71 -2.66 -1.96
CA ILE A 207 -16.49 -2.86 -0.53
C ILE A 207 -17.74 -3.41 0.14
N ALA A 208 -18.93 -2.86 -0.16
CA ALA A 208 -20.19 -3.36 0.38
C ALA A 208 -20.42 -4.83 0.00
N TRP A 209 -20.17 -5.19 -1.25
CA TRP A 209 -20.29 -6.58 -1.72
C TRP A 209 -19.33 -7.53 -1.00
N VAL A 210 -18.11 -7.09 -0.77
CA VAL A 210 -17.11 -7.84 -0.02
C VAL A 210 -17.54 -8.07 1.44
N VAL A 211 -18.13 -7.06 2.09
CA VAL A 211 -18.71 -7.20 3.43
C VAL A 211 -19.87 -8.20 3.44
N VAL A 212 -20.78 -8.10 2.46
CA VAL A 212 -21.90 -9.04 2.32
C VAL A 212 -21.41 -10.48 2.11
N ALA A 213 -20.42 -10.69 1.24
CA ALA A 213 -19.82 -12.00 1.01
C ALA A 213 -19.21 -12.58 2.29
N TYR A 214 -18.55 -11.76 3.11
CA TYR A 214 -18.04 -12.19 4.41
C TYR A 214 -19.15 -12.60 5.39
N LEU A 215 -20.25 -11.84 5.44
CA LEU A 215 -21.39 -12.21 6.28
C LEU A 215 -21.96 -13.58 5.88
N PHE A 216 -22.06 -13.87 4.59
CA PHE A 216 -22.48 -15.20 4.13
C PHE A 216 -21.51 -16.30 4.54
N ILE A 217 -20.19 -16.06 4.51
CA ILE A 217 -19.19 -17.01 4.99
C ILE A 217 -19.37 -17.27 6.49
N VAL A 218 -19.54 -16.21 7.29
CA VAL A 218 -19.74 -16.34 8.75
C VAL A 218 -21.05 -17.07 9.07
N ILE A 219 -22.14 -16.76 8.37
CA ILE A 219 -23.43 -17.46 8.56
C ILE A 219 -23.29 -18.94 8.18
N GLY A 220 -22.62 -19.24 7.06
CA GLY A 220 -22.34 -20.61 6.65
C GLY A 220 -21.53 -21.36 7.71
N PHE A 221 -20.50 -20.73 8.27
CA PHE A 221 -19.71 -21.27 9.38
C PHE A 221 -20.56 -21.56 10.62
N LEU A 222 -21.50 -20.69 10.97
CA LEU A 222 -22.38 -20.88 12.13
C LEU A 222 -23.44 -21.96 11.91
N MET A 223 -23.72 -22.32 10.66
CA MET A 223 -24.72 -23.33 10.29
C MET A 223 -24.14 -24.73 10.04
N GLU A 224 -22.82 -24.88 9.92
CA GLU A 224 -22.17 -26.18 9.67
C GLU A 224 -21.79 -26.92 10.96
N ASP A 225 -21.85 -28.26 10.92
CA ASP A 225 -21.56 -29.13 12.06
C ASP A 225 -20.09 -29.02 12.49
N VAL A 226 -19.88 -29.07 13.80
CA VAL A 226 -18.65 -28.90 14.60
C VAL A 226 -17.49 -29.85 14.19
N THR A 227 -17.67 -30.74 13.21
CA THR A 227 -16.68 -31.74 12.79
C THR A 227 -15.86 -31.35 11.56
N ARG A 228 -16.17 -30.25 10.86
CA ARG A 228 -15.43 -29.74 9.67
C ARG A 228 -14.59 -28.48 9.92
N PHE A 229 -14.28 -28.17 11.18
CA PHE A 229 -13.67 -26.92 11.61
C PHE A 229 -12.36 -26.50 10.94
N THR A 230 -11.55 -27.42 10.41
CA THR A 230 -10.18 -27.10 9.98
C THR A 230 -10.07 -26.57 8.55
N ALA A 231 -11.16 -26.52 7.78
CA ALA A 231 -11.12 -26.22 6.35
C ALA A 231 -11.27 -24.73 5.96
N HIS A 232 -11.81 -23.88 6.84
CA HIS A 232 -12.33 -22.55 6.44
C HIS A 232 -11.49 -21.33 6.86
N GLY A 233 -10.48 -21.51 7.72
CA GLY A 233 -9.64 -20.39 8.18
C GLY A 233 -8.84 -19.68 7.08
N GLN A 234 -8.57 -20.37 5.96
CA GLN A 234 -7.86 -19.79 4.81
C GLN A 234 -8.70 -18.78 4.01
N GLU A 235 -10.04 -18.83 4.12
CA GLU A 235 -10.95 -17.98 3.33
C GLU A 235 -11.00 -16.54 3.85
N SER A 236 -10.48 -16.29 5.06
CA SER A 236 -10.48 -14.98 5.73
C SER A 236 -9.18 -14.17 5.51
N LEU A 237 -8.23 -14.70 4.73
CA LEU A 237 -6.92 -14.09 4.49
C LEU A 237 -6.99 -12.72 3.81
N TRP A 238 -8.11 -12.32 3.23
CA TRP A 238 -8.26 -11.00 2.60
C TRP A 238 -8.83 -9.94 3.55
N LEU A 239 -9.30 -10.29 4.75
CA LEU A 239 -9.95 -9.33 5.67
C LEU A 239 -9.05 -8.15 6.05
N TRP A 240 -7.73 -8.34 6.12
CA TRP A 240 -6.78 -7.26 6.42
C TRP A 240 -6.70 -6.21 5.29
N LEU A 241 -7.07 -6.55 4.06
CA LEU A 241 -7.12 -5.59 2.95
C LEU A 241 -8.26 -4.59 3.12
N LEU A 242 -9.33 -4.95 3.82
CA LEU A 242 -10.50 -4.11 4.00
C LEU A 242 -10.15 -2.81 4.76
N PRO A 243 -9.55 -2.82 5.96
CA PRO A 243 -9.16 -1.60 6.65
C PRO A 243 -8.09 -0.81 5.88
N ILE A 244 -7.21 -1.48 5.14
CA ILE A 244 -6.20 -0.82 4.31
C ILE A 244 -6.88 -0.08 3.15
N ALA A 245 -7.72 -0.75 2.36
CA ALA A 245 -8.44 -0.14 1.25
C ALA A 245 -9.28 1.04 1.72
N ILE A 246 -10.04 0.88 2.82
CA ILE A 246 -10.83 1.97 3.41
C ILE A 246 -9.94 3.13 3.85
N GLY A 247 -8.85 2.85 4.57
CA GLY A 247 -7.94 3.90 5.07
C GLY A 247 -7.31 4.71 3.93
N TRP A 248 -6.92 4.04 2.85
CA TRP A 248 -6.35 4.71 1.68
C TRP A 248 -7.40 5.52 0.92
N LEU A 249 -8.62 5.01 0.74
CA LEU A 249 -9.72 5.78 0.15
C LEU A 249 -10.07 7.02 1.00
N GLN A 250 -10.09 6.89 2.33
CA GLN A 250 -10.34 8.02 3.23
C GLN A 250 -9.24 9.10 3.12
N LEU A 251 -7.97 8.68 3.04
CA LEU A 251 -6.86 9.62 2.91
C LEU A 251 -6.77 10.24 1.52
N SER A 252 -7.27 9.55 0.49
CA SER A 252 -7.21 10.00 -0.91
C SER A 252 -5.80 10.45 -1.33
N PRO A 253 -4.81 9.53 -1.24
CA PRO A 253 -3.42 9.77 -1.61
C PRO A 253 -3.26 10.47 -2.96
N LYS A 254 -2.38 11.48 -3.01
CA LYS A 254 -2.02 12.22 -4.24
C LYS A 254 -0.91 11.47 -4.96
N CYS A 255 -1.26 10.37 -5.61
CA CYS A 255 -0.29 9.49 -6.25
C CYS A 255 -0.19 9.65 -7.77
N ASP A 256 -1.02 10.45 -8.44
CA ASP A 256 -0.86 10.70 -9.88
C ASP A 256 0.36 11.59 -10.14
N GLU A 257 1.44 10.97 -10.63
CA GLU A 257 2.71 11.63 -10.87
C GLU A 257 2.58 12.79 -11.86
N VAL A 258 1.91 12.56 -13.01
CA VAL A 258 1.77 13.57 -14.06
C VAL A 258 1.01 14.78 -13.52
N ARG A 259 -0.07 14.52 -12.78
CA ARG A 259 -0.88 15.58 -12.20
C ARG A 259 -0.15 16.34 -11.09
N VAL A 260 0.51 15.63 -10.17
CA VAL A 260 1.23 16.27 -9.06
C VAL A 260 2.44 17.05 -9.57
N ARG A 261 3.18 16.50 -10.54
CA ARG A 261 4.28 17.18 -11.22
C ARG A 261 3.80 18.46 -11.90
N SER A 262 2.77 18.37 -12.74
CA SER A 262 2.23 19.53 -13.45
C SER A 262 1.64 20.59 -12.51
N ALA A 263 1.09 20.21 -11.36
CA ALA A 263 0.62 21.14 -10.34
C ALA A 263 1.78 21.96 -9.73
N VAL A 264 2.87 21.29 -9.34
CA VAL A 264 4.05 21.97 -8.77
C VAL A 264 4.76 22.82 -9.83
N GLU A 265 4.92 22.30 -11.05
CA GLU A 265 5.53 23.05 -12.15
C GLU A 265 4.74 24.31 -12.51
N ARG A 266 3.40 24.27 -12.49
CA ARG A 266 2.56 25.45 -12.75
C ARG A 266 2.70 26.50 -11.65
N ALA A 267 2.57 26.10 -10.38
CA ALA A 267 2.74 27.01 -9.27
C ALA A 267 4.12 27.69 -9.32
N ASN A 268 5.17 26.92 -9.61
CA ASN A 268 6.54 27.43 -9.72
C ASN A 268 6.76 28.47 -10.83
N LYS A 269 5.82 28.68 -11.76
CA LYS A 269 5.90 29.76 -12.77
C LYS A 269 5.50 31.13 -12.23
N ILE A 270 4.76 31.17 -11.14
CA ILE A 270 4.25 32.42 -10.53
C ILE A 270 4.97 32.77 -9.23
N ALA A 271 6.10 32.11 -8.94
CA ALA A 271 6.90 32.39 -7.75
C ALA A 271 7.77 33.65 -7.97
N TYR A 272 7.80 34.51 -6.95
CA TYR A 272 8.56 35.76 -6.92
C TYR A 272 9.72 35.69 -5.93
N THR A 273 10.83 36.34 -6.28
CA THR A 273 12.00 36.56 -5.42
C THR A 273 12.26 38.07 -5.27
N PRO A 274 12.69 38.56 -4.09
CA PRO A 274 13.07 39.95 -3.94
C PRO A 274 14.33 40.26 -4.76
N THR A 275 14.25 41.29 -5.59
CA THR A 275 15.43 41.98 -6.14
C THR A 275 15.44 43.37 -5.53
N GLY A 276 16.62 43.97 -5.30
CA GLY A 276 16.82 45.17 -4.46
C GLY A 276 15.96 46.41 -4.76
N THR A 277 15.16 46.42 -5.82
CA THR A 277 14.19 47.48 -6.13
C THR A 277 12.75 46.98 -6.24
N HIS A 278 12.49 45.78 -6.79
CA HIS A 278 11.16 45.20 -6.98
C HIS A 278 11.18 43.66 -6.92
N PRO A 279 10.06 43.00 -6.54
CA PRO A 279 9.94 41.55 -6.66
C PRO A 279 9.89 41.14 -8.14
N VAL A 280 10.70 40.16 -8.53
CA VAL A 280 10.79 39.63 -9.90
C VAL A 280 10.45 38.15 -9.93
N LEU A 281 9.96 37.63 -11.05
CA LEU A 281 9.64 36.22 -11.22
C LEU A 281 10.91 35.37 -11.16
N VAL A 282 10.88 34.31 -10.35
CA VAL A 282 12.02 33.39 -10.15
C VAL A 282 12.43 32.74 -11.47
N GLN A 283 11.46 32.41 -12.32
CA GLN A 283 11.71 31.75 -13.61
C GLN A 283 12.55 32.59 -14.57
N GLU A 284 12.56 33.92 -14.43
CA GLU A 284 13.33 34.80 -15.31
C GLU A 284 14.84 34.82 -14.97
N HIS A 285 15.19 34.41 -13.75
CA HIS A 285 16.54 34.54 -13.21
C HIS A 285 17.26 33.21 -13.00
N THR A 286 16.54 32.18 -12.54
CA THR A 286 17.14 30.92 -12.11
C THR A 286 16.24 29.76 -12.52
N GLU A 287 16.80 28.59 -12.80
CA GLU A 287 16.03 27.35 -13.07
C GLU A 287 15.65 26.60 -11.79
N GLN A 288 16.36 26.86 -10.69
CA GLN A 288 16.06 26.30 -9.37
C GLN A 288 14.73 26.85 -8.81
N ARG A 289 14.10 26.03 -7.97
CA ARG A 289 12.83 26.35 -7.31
C ARG A 289 12.92 25.97 -5.85
N ALA A 290 12.40 26.81 -4.96
CA ALA A 290 12.39 26.56 -3.51
C ALA A 290 11.80 25.19 -3.15
N ILE A 291 10.70 24.82 -3.83
CA ILE A 291 10.02 23.53 -3.67
C ILE A 291 9.92 22.86 -5.04
N TYR A 292 10.47 21.65 -5.15
CA TYR A 292 10.44 20.88 -6.39
C TYR A 292 10.28 19.38 -6.11
N LEU A 293 10.00 18.61 -7.17
CA LEU A 293 9.78 17.16 -7.10
C LEU A 293 10.86 16.42 -7.88
N ALA A 294 11.65 15.60 -7.20
CA ALA A 294 12.78 14.87 -7.77
C ALA A 294 12.34 13.57 -8.46
N PHE A 295 11.66 13.68 -9.60
CA PHE A 295 11.21 12.51 -10.39
C PHE A 295 12.27 11.96 -11.36
N SER A 296 13.28 12.77 -11.73
CA SER A 296 14.25 12.48 -12.78
C SER A 296 15.44 11.63 -12.30
N GLU A 297 16.01 10.85 -13.24
CA GLU A 297 17.28 10.12 -13.08
C GLU A 297 18.51 11.05 -13.24
N GLY A 298 18.34 12.28 -13.74
CA GLY A 298 19.45 13.20 -14.05
C GLY A 298 19.80 14.25 -12.99
N ASP A 299 19.03 14.38 -11.91
CA ASP A 299 19.33 15.30 -10.81
C ASP A 299 20.06 14.53 -9.70
N GLU A 300 21.37 14.79 -9.58
CA GLU A 300 22.32 14.33 -8.55
C GLU A 300 22.37 12.83 -8.26
N ASP A 301 23.46 12.21 -8.76
CA ASP A 301 23.91 10.83 -8.58
C ASP A 301 22.85 9.76 -8.86
N ASP A 302 23.20 8.88 -9.79
CA ASP A 302 22.43 7.75 -10.30
C ASP A 302 22.31 6.64 -9.24
N ASP A 303 21.79 6.99 -8.07
CA ASP A 303 21.74 6.13 -6.90
C ASP A 303 20.52 5.22 -7.04
N VAL A 304 20.74 4.09 -7.72
CA VAL A 304 19.80 2.97 -7.87
C VAL A 304 19.13 2.61 -6.54
N LEU A 305 19.80 2.90 -5.41
CA LEU A 305 19.31 2.67 -4.05
C LEU A 305 18.07 3.50 -3.69
N ARG A 306 17.81 4.63 -4.35
CA ARG A 306 16.70 5.56 -4.02
C ARG A 306 15.50 5.46 -4.95
N ARG A 307 15.44 4.41 -5.77
CA ARG A 307 14.38 4.23 -6.78
C ARG A 307 12.97 4.27 -6.20
N ASP A 308 12.77 3.69 -5.03
CA ASP A 308 11.48 3.62 -4.34
C ASP A 308 10.98 5.00 -3.90
N GLU A 309 11.88 5.94 -3.59
CA GLU A 309 11.51 7.31 -3.24
C GLU A 309 10.76 8.00 -4.38
N ARG A 310 11.13 7.70 -5.63
CA ARG A 310 10.60 8.33 -6.84
C ARG A 310 9.21 7.82 -7.25
N VAL A 311 8.72 6.73 -6.64
CA VAL A 311 7.44 6.09 -7.01
C VAL A 311 6.30 6.62 -6.17
N THR A 312 5.39 7.39 -6.74
CA THR A 312 4.30 8.06 -6.00
C THR A 312 3.26 7.13 -5.37
N ALA A 313 3.25 5.83 -5.72
CA ALA A 313 2.34 4.87 -5.12
C ALA A 313 2.52 4.84 -3.58
N PRO A 314 1.43 4.94 -2.79
CA PRO A 314 1.58 5.19 -1.35
C PRO A 314 2.22 4.04 -0.57
N ILE A 315 2.34 2.84 -1.17
CA ILE A 315 3.02 1.71 -0.52
C ILE A 315 4.50 2.01 -0.31
N TYR A 316 5.09 2.85 -1.16
CA TYR A 316 6.47 3.30 -1.06
C TYR A 316 6.67 4.46 -0.07
N SER A 317 5.66 4.82 0.73
CA SER A 317 5.81 5.87 1.75
C SER A 317 6.93 5.57 2.76
N TYR A 318 7.31 4.30 2.97
CA TYR A 318 8.45 3.94 3.82
C TYR A 318 9.76 4.57 3.34
N ALA A 319 9.97 4.65 2.03
CA ALA A 319 11.20 5.19 1.45
C ALA A 319 11.23 6.73 1.52
N ARG A 320 10.07 7.37 1.39
CA ARG A 320 9.93 8.83 1.40
C ARG A 320 9.82 9.46 2.77
N PHE A 321 9.55 8.68 3.82
CA PHE A 321 9.29 9.21 5.15
C PHE A 321 10.39 10.18 5.62
N LEU A 322 11.67 9.76 5.57
CA LEU A 322 12.77 10.60 6.03
C LEU A 322 13.03 11.82 5.13
N PRO A 323 13.17 11.69 3.79
CA PRO A 323 13.33 12.85 2.91
C PRO A 323 12.20 13.87 3.04
N TRP A 324 10.95 13.39 3.17
CA TRP A 324 9.81 14.28 3.35
C TRP A 324 9.86 15.01 4.70
N VAL A 325 10.19 14.31 5.80
CA VAL A 325 10.36 14.95 7.12
C VAL A 325 11.44 16.04 7.05
N GLN A 326 12.59 15.75 6.45
CA GLN A 326 13.68 16.72 6.29
C GLN A 326 13.24 17.96 5.49
N ALA A 327 12.49 17.76 4.41
CA ALA A 327 11.93 18.86 3.63
C ALA A 327 10.95 19.71 4.46
N VAL A 328 10.09 19.07 5.25
CA VAL A 328 9.13 19.77 6.12
C VAL A 328 9.85 20.53 7.25
N GLU A 329 10.89 19.96 7.84
CA GLU A 329 11.69 20.62 8.89
C GLU A 329 12.36 21.90 8.37
N ARG A 330 12.94 21.89 7.16
CA ARG A 330 13.51 23.10 6.54
C ARG A 330 12.47 24.21 6.37
N VAL A 331 11.27 23.85 5.91
CA VAL A 331 10.16 24.81 5.79
C VAL A 331 9.74 25.31 7.16
N LEU A 332 9.61 24.41 8.15
CA LEU A 332 9.23 24.74 9.52
C LEU A 332 10.22 25.71 10.18
N GLU A 333 11.53 25.47 10.05
CA GLU A 333 12.59 26.35 10.56
C GLU A 333 12.44 27.77 9.99
N THR A 334 12.13 27.87 8.71
CA THR A 334 11.93 29.17 8.06
C THR A 334 10.66 29.86 8.59
N PHE A 335 9.56 29.12 8.78
CA PHE A 335 8.36 29.65 9.42
C PHE A 335 8.57 30.03 10.89
N GLU A 336 9.43 29.33 11.63
CA GLU A 336 9.77 29.68 13.01
C GLU A 336 10.47 31.04 13.08
N VAL A 337 11.50 31.24 12.23
CA VAL A 337 12.22 32.51 12.14
C VAL A 337 11.27 33.65 11.76
N VAL A 338 10.46 33.45 10.72
CA VAL A 338 9.56 34.48 10.19
C VAL A 338 8.42 34.77 11.18
N SER A 339 7.87 33.75 11.85
CA SER A 339 6.86 33.93 12.91
C SER A 339 7.42 34.71 14.11
N GLY A 340 8.69 34.46 14.48
CA GLY A 340 9.38 35.22 15.52
C GLY A 340 9.49 36.71 15.17
N ARG A 341 9.96 37.03 13.95
CA ARG A 341 10.04 38.42 13.46
C ARG A 341 8.67 39.08 13.38
N TYR A 342 7.66 38.36 12.87
CA TYR A 342 6.28 38.83 12.76
C TYR A 342 5.69 39.21 14.13
N ARG A 343 5.91 38.40 15.17
CA ARG A 343 5.47 38.73 16.54
C ARG A 343 6.15 39.99 17.08
N ARG A 344 7.40 40.24 16.71
CA ARG A 344 8.16 41.45 17.10
C ARG A 344 7.87 42.67 16.23
N HIS A 345 7.01 42.54 15.21
CA HIS A 345 6.72 43.60 14.23
C HIS A 345 7.98 44.13 13.53
N GLU A 346 8.99 43.28 13.38
CA GLU A 346 10.21 43.61 12.65
C GLU A 346 9.89 43.57 11.15
N SER A 347 10.10 44.70 10.45
CA SER A 347 10.06 44.70 9.00
C SER A 347 11.17 43.80 8.46
N VAL A 348 10.89 43.11 7.36
CA VAL A 348 11.91 42.37 6.62
C VAL A 348 12.88 43.41 6.08
N ASP A 349 14.06 43.49 6.69
CA ASP A 349 15.09 44.47 6.36
C ASP A 349 15.50 44.28 4.88
N PRO A 350 15.33 45.28 4.00
CA PRO A 350 15.67 45.17 2.59
C PRO A 350 17.17 44.91 2.35
N ASP A 351 18.02 45.08 3.37
CA ASP A 351 19.48 44.97 3.26
C ASP A 351 20.05 43.58 3.61
N ILE A 352 19.22 42.57 3.91
CA ILE A 352 19.68 41.19 4.22
C ILE A 352 19.68 40.25 2.99
N THR A 353 19.34 40.74 1.79
CA THR A 353 19.53 39.99 0.53
C THR A 353 20.87 40.35 -0.12
N GLY A 354 21.97 40.06 0.57
CA GLY A 354 23.35 40.20 0.07
C GLY A 354 24.00 38.85 -0.18
#